data_AF-A0A3M1XCS5-F1
#
_entry.id   AF-A0A3M1XCS5-F1
#
_cell.length_a   1.000
_cell.length_b   1.000
_cell.length_c   1.000
_cell.angle_alpha   90.00
_cell.angle_beta   90.00
_cell.angle_gamma   90.00
#
_symmetry.space_group_name_H-M   'P 1'
#
loop_
_entity.id
_entity.type
_entity.pdbx_description
1 polymer ?
#
loop_
_entity_poly.entity_id
_entity_poly.type
_entity_poly.pdbx_seq_one_letter_code
_entity_poly.pdbx_strand_id
1 'polypeptide(L)'
;PVTLAPVTIYPVDLSARDLLRQAFRHRRQNSPPQPYGLRTFYRHYCQESGVYGRLIEGAFDLYDAEGHARLRREPDQKITVQLRQVRRSLDFTRLSGHRHAPLALFQTLARDVTAYHSPLSRHYDDASFHCTFQDTVYYDGQVVYVVRLSGRLGRGPYQAEVHIAADDFGILQVEAQQSQHWGQAPERVLQVDRFVVRYQRLGDRYFPQFFLNEGRRTEQYLDDTGRSAWSRDHVHHVSLLVNEVVPVGMHPFLSREPGERALAEAPYDPAFWDSYTELAATPLETRIAEDLAARIPLAQQFALKAGGPFPPEVQDQLSEVQLQRLLQSHRGQPVLLVFWDASYALGLRDLLRVRKLIEGQGAQGLGLVFISLDQNADSWQTAIRKRRLLAFDHLRLGRGQAAPLAQVYGVGGIPWLVLLDARQAVVWTGEGLPPSDQLDYLLEQVFEKP
;
A
#
# COMPACT_ATOMS: atom_id res chain seq x y z
N PRO A 1 -45.95 9.47 35.54
CA PRO A 1 -46.04 8.91 34.17
C PRO A 1 -44.88 7.94 33.94
N VAL A 2 -45.19 6.64 33.75
CA VAL A 2 -44.17 5.66 33.38
C VAL A 2 -43.83 5.88 31.91
N THR A 3 -42.58 6.27 31.63
CA THR A 3 -42.07 6.38 30.26
C THR A 3 -41.82 4.96 29.78
N LEU A 4 -42.74 4.41 28.99
CA LEU A 4 -42.55 3.13 28.32
C LEU A 4 -41.50 3.30 27.24
N ALA A 5 -40.41 2.55 27.32
CA ALA A 5 -39.47 2.43 26.22
C ALA A 5 -40.19 1.77 25.03
N PRO A 6 -39.94 2.22 23.78
CA PRO A 6 -40.46 1.55 22.61
C PRO A 6 -39.93 0.10 22.58
N VAL A 7 -40.85 -0.87 22.54
CA VAL A 7 -40.56 -2.29 22.36
C VAL A 7 -40.97 -2.65 20.95
N THR A 8 -39.98 -2.94 20.10
CA THR A 8 -40.22 -3.49 18.76
C THR A 8 -40.49 -4.99 18.91
N ILE A 9 -41.73 -5.41 18.65
CA ILE A 9 -42.11 -6.82 18.63
C ILE A 9 -41.83 -7.36 17.22
N TYR A 10 -40.86 -8.26 17.10
CA TYR A 10 -40.54 -8.91 15.84
C TYR A 10 -41.51 -10.08 15.56
N PRO A 11 -41.89 -10.33 14.30
CA PRO A 11 -42.75 -11.46 13.94
C PRO A 11 -42.05 -12.84 14.07
N VAL A 12 -40.78 -12.88 14.48
CA VAL A 12 -39.99 -14.11 14.64
C VAL A 12 -39.14 -14.02 15.90
N ASP A 13 -39.24 -15.01 16.79
CA ASP A 13 -38.40 -15.18 18.00
C ASP A 13 -36.95 -15.57 17.65
N LEU A 14 -36.31 -14.84 16.73
CA LEU A 14 -34.92 -15.11 16.32
C LEU A 14 -33.96 -14.22 17.09
N SER A 15 -33.00 -14.84 17.78
CA SER A 15 -31.88 -14.10 18.34
C SER A 15 -30.96 -13.55 17.24
N ALA A 16 -30.09 -12.60 17.59
CA ALA A 16 -29.07 -12.08 16.68
C ALA A 16 -28.19 -13.20 16.07
N ARG A 17 -27.89 -14.24 16.85
CA ARG A 17 -27.14 -15.41 16.38
C ARG A 17 -27.97 -16.25 15.40
N ASP A 18 -29.27 -16.39 15.66
CA ASP A 18 -30.15 -17.13 14.75
C ASP A 18 -30.31 -16.41 13.41
N LEU A 19 -30.35 -15.08 13.39
CA LEU A 19 -30.32 -14.30 12.15
C LEU A 19 -29.06 -14.58 11.32
N LEU A 20 -27.87 -14.58 11.95
CA LEU A 20 -26.63 -14.95 11.26
C LEU A 20 -26.66 -16.40 10.76
N ARG A 21 -27.17 -17.34 11.57
CA ARG A 21 -27.35 -18.73 11.15
C ARG A 21 -28.26 -18.84 9.93
N GLN A 22 -29.38 -18.12 9.91
CA GLN A 22 -30.27 -18.13 8.75
C GLN A 22 -29.59 -17.56 7.51
N ALA A 23 -28.90 -16.43 7.63
CA ALA A 23 -28.19 -15.83 6.51
C ALA A 23 -27.14 -16.79 5.90
N PHE A 24 -26.32 -17.43 6.73
CA PHE A 24 -25.31 -18.37 6.25
C PHE A 24 -25.88 -19.71 5.76
N ARG A 25 -27.05 -20.15 6.26
CA ARG A 25 -27.80 -21.31 5.76
C ARG A 25 -28.39 -21.03 4.37
N HIS A 26 -28.99 -19.86 4.17
CA HIS A 26 -29.63 -19.48 2.90
C HIS A 26 -28.64 -18.96 1.86
N ARG A 27 -27.38 -18.67 2.24
CA ARG A 27 -26.30 -18.21 1.34
C ARG A 27 -26.29 -18.91 -0.02
N ARG A 28 -26.32 -20.25 -0.06
CA ARG A 28 -26.27 -20.99 -1.34
C ARG A 28 -27.52 -20.75 -2.21
N GLN A 29 -28.68 -20.57 -1.58
CA GLN A 29 -29.93 -20.27 -2.28
C GLN A 29 -29.98 -18.82 -2.74
N ASN A 30 -29.34 -17.90 -2.01
CA ASN A 30 -29.38 -16.47 -2.28
C ASN A 30 -28.22 -16.00 -3.18
N SER A 31 -27.19 -16.82 -3.41
CA SER A 31 -26.03 -16.46 -4.22
C SER A 31 -26.12 -17.05 -5.64
N PRO A 32 -25.41 -16.48 -6.64
CA PRO A 32 -25.38 -17.01 -8.00
C PRO A 32 -24.83 -18.44 -8.03
N PRO A 33 -25.60 -19.44 -8.49
CA PRO A 33 -25.15 -20.84 -8.44
C PRO A 33 -24.36 -21.27 -9.69
N GLN A 34 -24.35 -20.44 -10.73
CA GLN A 34 -23.77 -20.70 -12.04
C GLN A 34 -22.64 -19.71 -12.34
N PRO A 35 -21.80 -20.00 -13.35
CA PRO A 35 -20.77 -19.06 -13.78
C PRO A 35 -21.34 -17.72 -14.21
N TYR A 36 -20.61 -16.64 -13.92
CA TYR A 36 -21.00 -15.29 -14.29
C TYR A 36 -19.78 -14.37 -14.42
N GLY A 37 -19.98 -13.26 -15.11
CA GLY A 37 -18.99 -12.21 -15.30
C GLY A 37 -19.27 -10.96 -14.47
N LEU A 38 -18.22 -10.20 -14.19
CA LEU A 38 -18.29 -8.87 -13.59
C LEU A 38 -17.41 -7.92 -14.41
N ARG A 39 -17.93 -6.74 -14.76
CA ARG A 39 -17.11 -5.61 -15.21
C ARG A 39 -16.88 -4.68 -14.04
N THR A 40 -15.63 -4.36 -13.78
CA THR A 40 -15.24 -3.73 -12.52
C THR A 40 -14.28 -2.57 -12.70
N PHE A 41 -14.38 -1.62 -11.77
CA PHE A 41 -13.40 -0.58 -11.56
C PHE A 41 -12.64 -0.82 -10.26
N TYR A 42 -11.33 -1.02 -10.38
CA TYR A 42 -10.40 -1.21 -9.27
C TYR A 42 -9.65 0.08 -8.99
N ARG A 43 -9.48 0.39 -7.71
CA ARG A 43 -8.68 1.52 -7.26
C ARG A 43 -7.88 1.17 -6.02
N HIS A 44 -6.62 1.58 -6.00
CA HIS A 44 -5.71 1.34 -4.90
C HIS A 44 -4.79 2.54 -4.70
N TYR A 45 -4.85 3.18 -3.55
CA TYR A 45 -3.91 4.21 -3.17
C TYR A 45 -3.32 3.98 -1.79
N CYS A 46 -2.12 4.52 -1.59
CA CYS A 46 -1.40 4.45 -0.33
C CYS A 46 -0.98 5.84 0.14
N GLN A 47 -0.95 6.00 1.46
CA GLN A 47 -0.59 7.25 2.13
C GLN A 47 0.37 6.96 3.28
N GLU A 48 1.38 7.80 3.44
CA GLU A 48 2.31 7.75 4.58
C GLU A 48 2.44 9.15 5.17
N SER A 49 2.32 9.27 6.49
CA SER A 49 2.44 10.57 7.19
C SER A 49 1.53 11.66 6.60
N GLY A 50 0.34 11.27 6.13
CA GLY A 50 -0.64 12.18 5.56
C GLY A 50 -0.45 12.54 4.08
N VAL A 51 0.57 12.02 3.39
CA VAL A 51 0.86 12.31 1.98
C VAL A 51 0.63 11.08 1.11
N TYR A 52 -0.14 11.22 0.03
CA TYR A 52 -0.37 10.13 -0.92
C TYR A 52 0.89 9.85 -1.76
N GLY A 53 1.30 8.59 -1.76
CA GLY A 53 2.55 8.16 -2.38
C GLY A 53 2.36 7.20 -3.54
N ARG A 54 1.18 6.60 -3.71
CA ARG A 54 0.92 5.62 -4.76
C ARG A 54 -0.56 5.63 -5.15
N LEU A 55 -0.84 5.44 -6.44
CA LEU A 55 -2.17 5.23 -7.02
C LEU A 55 -2.08 4.18 -8.13
N ILE A 56 -3.02 3.24 -8.14
CA ILE A 56 -3.28 2.30 -9.21
C ILE A 56 -4.78 2.28 -9.46
N GLU A 57 -5.16 2.41 -10.72
CA GLU A 57 -6.55 2.32 -11.15
C GLU A 57 -6.62 1.40 -12.36
N GLY A 58 -7.67 0.58 -12.42
CA GLY A 58 -7.84 -0.32 -13.55
C GLY A 58 -9.28 -0.72 -13.79
N ALA A 59 -9.60 -0.92 -15.08
CA ALA A 59 -10.82 -1.56 -15.52
C ALA A 59 -10.51 -3.05 -15.76
N PHE A 60 -11.25 -3.92 -15.06
CA PHE A 60 -11.06 -5.37 -15.12
C PHE A 60 -12.37 -6.08 -15.40
N ASP A 61 -12.32 -7.07 -16.29
CA ASP A 61 -13.38 -8.06 -16.41
C ASP A 61 -12.99 -9.29 -15.59
N LEU A 62 -13.89 -9.74 -14.72
CA LEU A 62 -13.70 -10.90 -13.85
C LEU A 62 -14.71 -11.96 -14.26
N TYR A 63 -14.26 -13.20 -14.39
CA TYR A 63 -15.15 -14.32 -14.66
C TYR A 63 -15.04 -15.35 -13.55
N ASP A 64 -16.16 -15.60 -12.86
CA ASP A 64 -16.32 -16.66 -11.88
C ASP A 64 -16.80 -17.93 -12.56
N ALA A 65 -15.92 -18.94 -12.64
CA ALA A 65 -16.19 -20.18 -13.35
C ALA A 65 -17.11 -21.16 -12.60
N GLU A 66 -17.47 -20.88 -11.35
CA GLU A 66 -18.24 -21.81 -10.52
C GLU A 66 -19.44 -21.19 -9.80
N GLY A 67 -19.53 -19.86 -9.82
CA GLY A 67 -20.45 -19.15 -8.95
C GLY A 67 -20.18 -19.47 -7.47
N HIS A 68 -21.22 -19.37 -6.66
CA HIS A 68 -21.17 -19.40 -5.20
C HIS A 68 -21.82 -20.68 -4.65
N ALA A 69 -22.02 -21.70 -5.50
CA ALA A 69 -22.60 -22.98 -5.09
C ALA A 69 -21.76 -23.69 -4.02
N ARG A 70 -20.44 -23.46 -4.01
CA ARG A 70 -19.48 -23.99 -3.03
C ARG A 70 -18.52 -22.88 -2.60
N LEU A 71 -18.17 -22.87 -1.33
CA LEU A 71 -17.13 -21.97 -0.83
C LEU A 71 -15.77 -22.42 -1.35
N ARG A 72 -14.96 -21.43 -1.73
CA ARG A 72 -13.55 -21.63 -2.06
C ARG A 72 -12.65 -21.04 -0.99
N ARG A 73 -11.38 -21.44 -1.00
CA ARG A 73 -10.38 -20.85 -0.08
C ARG A 73 -9.85 -19.54 -0.64
N GLU A 74 -9.54 -19.54 -1.92
CA GLU A 74 -8.88 -18.43 -2.60
C GLU A 74 -9.61 -18.10 -3.91
N PRO A 75 -9.67 -16.83 -4.32
CA PRO A 75 -10.30 -16.42 -5.59
C PRO A 75 -9.67 -17.07 -6.82
N ASP A 76 -8.36 -17.27 -6.84
CA ASP A 76 -7.63 -17.83 -7.98
C ASP A 76 -7.99 -19.29 -8.32
N GLN A 77 -8.79 -19.95 -7.49
CA GLN A 77 -9.34 -21.28 -7.73
C GLN A 77 -10.49 -21.27 -8.75
N LYS A 78 -11.17 -20.14 -8.93
CA LYS A 78 -12.36 -20.03 -9.79
C LYS A 78 -12.49 -18.72 -10.57
N ILE A 79 -11.78 -17.66 -10.15
CA ILE A 79 -11.80 -16.35 -10.82
C ILE A 79 -10.68 -16.28 -11.86
N THR A 80 -11.06 -15.95 -13.10
CA THR A 80 -10.13 -15.51 -14.16
C THR A 80 -10.29 -14.02 -14.37
N VAL A 81 -9.21 -13.33 -14.78
CA VAL A 81 -9.15 -11.87 -14.83
C VAL A 81 -8.66 -11.43 -16.19
N GLN A 82 -9.37 -10.51 -16.83
CA GLN A 82 -8.91 -9.80 -18.01
C GLN A 82 -8.70 -8.33 -17.66
N LEU A 83 -7.48 -7.85 -17.86
CA LEU A 83 -7.16 -6.42 -17.77
C LEU A 83 -7.63 -5.71 -19.04
N ARG A 84 -8.50 -4.70 -18.91
CA ARG A 84 -8.92 -3.86 -20.03
C ARG A 84 -8.06 -2.62 -20.17
N GLN A 85 -7.87 -1.90 -19.08
CA GLN A 85 -7.05 -0.70 -19.00
C GLN A 85 -6.52 -0.53 -17.58
N VAL A 86 -5.31 0.03 -17.44
CA VAL A 86 -4.72 0.37 -16.15
C VAL A 86 -3.98 1.70 -16.28
N ARG A 87 -4.00 2.51 -15.22
CA ARG A 87 -3.06 3.63 -15.05
C ARG A 87 -2.49 3.60 -13.64
N ARG A 88 -1.21 3.92 -13.53
CA ARG A 88 -0.44 3.74 -12.30
C ARG A 88 0.47 4.93 -12.08
N SER A 89 0.36 5.57 -10.93
CA SER A 89 1.37 6.53 -10.52
C SER A 89 2.68 5.79 -10.22
N LEU A 90 3.74 6.57 -10.08
CA LEU A 90 4.95 6.11 -9.43
C LEU A 90 4.67 5.82 -7.95
N ASP A 91 5.50 4.95 -7.37
CA ASP A 91 5.42 4.62 -5.95
C ASP A 91 6.47 5.42 -5.16
N PHE A 92 5.99 6.39 -4.38
CA PHE A 92 6.77 7.23 -3.50
C PHE A 92 6.63 6.83 -2.02
N THR A 93 6.03 5.68 -1.72
CA THR A 93 5.92 5.14 -0.36
C THR A 93 7.24 4.55 0.10
N ARG A 94 7.61 4.78 1.37
CA ARG A 94 8.92 4.46 1.96
C ARG A 94 8.88 3.22 2.85
N LEU A 95 7.84 3.05 3.66
CA LEU A 95 7.74 1.92 4.60
C LEU A 95 7.49 0.59 3.90
N SER A 96 6.78 0.63 2.78
CA SER A 96 6.49 -0.54 1.98
C SER A 96 7.75 -1.13 1.34
N GLY A 97 8.82 -0.34 1.14
CA GLY A 97 10.09 -0.79 0.59
C GLY A 97 9.96 -1.57 -0.72
N HIS A 98 9.00 -1.19 -1.58
CA HIS A 98 8.62 -1.90 -2.81
C HIS A 98 8.07 -3.33 -2.61
N ARG A 99 7.60 -3.70 -1.40
CA ARG A 99 6.97 -5.01 -1.11
C ARG A 99 5.45 -4.99 -1.25
N HIS A 100 4.91 -3.95 -1.88
CA HIS A 100 3.51 -3.94 -2.24
C HIS A 100 3.21 -5.06 -3.21
N ALA A 101 2.12 -5.79 -2.97
CA ALA A 101 1.54 -6.57 -4.06
C ALA A 101 1.23 -5.60 -5.22
N PRO A 102 1.60 -5.97 -6.47
CA PRO A 102 1.42 -5.10 -7.62
C PRO A 102 -0.06 -4.72 -7.82
N LEU A 103 -0.94 -5.68 -7.51
CA LEU A 103 -2.38 -5.55 -7.38
C LEU A 103 -2.82 -6.30 -6.11
N ALA A 104 -3.97 -5.92 -5.54
CA ALA A 104 -4.56 -6.61 -4.39
C ALA A 104 -6.03 -7.02 -4.67
N LEU A 105 -6.33 -7.35 -5.93
CA LEU A 105 -7.68 -7.68 -6.40
C LEU A 105 -8.15 -9.00 -5.76
N PHE A 106 -7.35 -10.06 -5.81
CA PHE A 106 -7.69 -11.35 -5.18
C PHE A 106 -7.74 -11.25 -3.65
N GLN A 107 -6.83 -10.51 -3.02
CA GLN A 107 -6.90 -10.28 -1.57
C GLN A 107 -8.22 -9.58 -1.16
N THR A 108 -8.71 -8.67 -2.01
CA THR A 108 -9.96 -7.94 -1.79
C THR A 108 -11.18 -8.83 -2.05
N LEU A 109 -11.19 -9.59 -3.14
CA LEU A 109 -12.27 -10.54 -3.48
C LEU A 109 -12.41 -11.66 -2.45
N ALA A 110 -11.31 -12.11 -1.83
CA ALA A 110 -11.32 -13.13 -0.77
C ALA A 110 -12.17 -12.74 0.46
N ARG A 111 -12.62 -11.49 0.55
CA ARG A 111 -13.52 -10.99 1.59
C ARG A 111 -15.00 -11.25 1.32
N ASP A 112 -15.36 -11.71 0.11
CA ASP A 112 -16.71 -12.16 -0.20
C ASP A 112 -17.10 -13.33 0.71
N VAL A 113 -17.98 -13.07 1.67
CA VAL A 113 -18.43 -14.05 2.66
C VAL A 113 -19.41 -15.07 2.08
N THR A 114 -19.92 -14.80 0.88
CA THR A 114 -20.83 -15.69 0.15
C THR A 114 -20.08 -16.71 -0.71
N ALA A 115 -18.89 -16.33 -1.19
CA ALA A 115 -18.05 -17.12 -2.09
C ALA A 115 -16.85 -17.81 -1.42
N TYR A 116 -16.29 -17.23 -0.34
CA TYR A 116 -15.04 -17.71 0.26
C TYR A 116 -15.14 -17.97 1.77
N HIS A 117 -14.22 -18.81 2.26
CA HIS A 117 -14.09 -19.08 3.69
C HIS A 117 -13.48 -17.88 4.44
N SER A 118 -14.33 -16.99 4.92
CA SER A 118 -13.95 -15.82 5.72
C SER A 118 -13.96 -16.11 7.23
N PRO A 119 -13.30 -15.29 8.07
CA PRO A 119 -13.42 -15.41 9.52
C PRO A 119 -14.88 -15.34 10.01
N LEU A 120 -15.69 -14.43 9.44
CA LEU A 120 -17.11 -14.35 9.75
C LEU A 120 -17.83 -15.68 9.45
N SER A 121 -17.63 -16.27 8.26
CA SER A 121 -18.28 -17.53 7.90
C SER A 121 -17.83 -18.73 8.75
N ARG A 122 -16.67 -18.63 9.43
CA ARG A 122 -16.13 -19.70 10.29
C ARG A 122 -16.61 -19.57 11.74
N HIS A 123 -16.86 -18.34 12.20
CA HIS A 123 -17.09 -18.04 13.61
C HIS A 123 -18.47 -17.43 13.93
N TYR A 124 -19.35 -17.23 12.94
CA TYR A 124 -20.68 -16.65 13.18
C TYR A 124 -21.53 -17.44 14.19
N ASP A 125 -21.26 -18.74 14.35
CA ASP A 125 -21.95 -19.62 15.31
C ASP A 125 -21.07 -20.05 16.49
N ASP A 126 -19.87 -19.49 16.61
CA ASP A 126 -18.93 -19.82 17.68
C ASP A 126 -19.35 -19.14 18.99
N ALA A 127 -19.43 -19.89 20.08
CA ALA A 127 -19.82 -19.36 21.39
C ALA A 127 -18.83 -18.32 21.94
N SER A 128 -17.58 -18.35 21.48
CA SER A 128 -16.54 -17.37 21.87
C SER A 128 -16.77 -15.97 21.28
N PHE A 129 -17.67 -15.83 20.30
CA PHE A 129 -18.06 -14.55 19.73
C PHE A 129 -19.40 -14.08 20.28
N HIS A 130 -19.49 -12.82 20.64
CA HIS A 130 -20.71 -12.18 21.09
C HIS A 130 -21.50 -11.64 19.89
N CYS A 131 -22.78 -12.03 19.79
CA CYS A 131 -23.70 -11.60 18.74
C CYS A 131 -24.76 -10.67 19.36
N THR A 132 -25.01 -9.53 18.73
CA THR A 132 -26.00 -8.55 19.18
C THR A 132 -26.83 -8.05 18.03
N PHE A 133 -28.12 -7.88 18.29
CA PHE A 133 -29.02 -7.18 17.38
C PHE A 133 -28.78 -5.68 17.57
N GLN A 134 -28.45 -4.96 16.49
CA GLN A 134 -28.16 -3.53 16.56
C GLN A 134 -29.39 -2.71 16.18
N ASP A 135 -29.99 -3.00 15.03
CA ASP A 135 -31.07 -2.19 14.49
C ASP A 135 -31.92 -2.95 13.44
N THR A 136 -33.08 -2.38 13.13
CA THR A 136 -33.87 -2.69 11.93
C THR A 136 -33.91 -1.46 11.05
N VAL A 137 -33.28 -1.54 9.89
CA VAL A 137 -33.25 -0.44 8.92
C VAL A 137 -34.11 -0.77 7.70
N TYR A 138 -34.47 0.25 6.94
CA TYR A 138 -35.14 0.10 5.65
C TYR A 138 -34.16 0.50 4.55
N TYR A 139 -33.88 -0.42 3.63
CA TYR A 139 -32.93 -0.19 2.53
C TYR A 139 -33.52 -0.77 1.26
N ASP A 140 -33.58 0.03 0.19
CA ASP A 140 -34.11 -0.37 -1.12
C ASP A 140 -35.49 -1.08 -1.07
N GLY A 141 -36.43 -0.51 -0.30
CA GLY A 141 -37.79 -1.04 -0.23
C GLY A 141 -37.98 -2.29 0.65
N GLN A 142 -36.93 -2.77 1.32
CA GLN A 142 -36.99 -3.96 2.17
C GLN A 142 -36.50 -3.68 3.59
N VAL A 143 -37.05 -4.46 4.53
CA VAL A 143 -36.62 -4.47 5.92
C VAL A 143 -35.30 -5.23 6.02
N VAL A 144 -34.34 -4.65 6.74
CA VAL A 144 -32.99 -5.19 6.91
C VAL A 144 -32.62 -5.24 8.38
N TYR A 145 -32.25 -6.43 8.84
CA TYR A 145 -31.71 -6.62 10.18
C TYR A 145 -30.23 -6.30 10.20
N VAL A 146 -29.80 -5.52 11.20
CA VAL A 146 -28.39 -5.20 11.43
C VAL A 146 -27.91 -5.99 12.64
N VAL A 147 -26.98 -6.92 12.40
CA VAL A 147 -26.42 -7.79 13.44
C VAL A 147 -24.93 -7.52 13.57
N ARG A 148 -24.46 -7.35 14.81
CA ARG A 148 -23.03 -7.22 15.13
C ARG A 148 -22.49 -8.47 15.79
N LEU A 149 -21.38 -8.97 15.26
CA LEU A 149 -20.52 -10.00 15.82
C LEU A 149 -19.25 -9.35 16.38
N SER A 150 -18.82 -9.73 17.58
CA SER A 150 -17.55 -9.26 18.15
C SER A 150 -16.85 -10.37 18.91
N GLY A 151 -15.52 -10.39 18.86
CA GLY A 151 -14.71 -11.39 19.53
C GLY A 151 -13.22 -11.16 19.29
N ARG A 152 -12.44 -12.23 19.29
CA ARG A 152 -10.99 -12.18 19.06
C ARG A 152 -10.59 -13.10 17.93
N LEU A 153 -9.69 -12.64 17.07
CA LEU A 153 -9.05 -13.45 16.04
C LEU A 153 -7.53 -13.27 16.11
N GLY A 154 -6.82 -14.38 16.26
CA GLY A 154 -5.38 -14.34 16.47
C GLY A 154 -5.03 -13.52 17.71
N ARG A 155 -4.18 -12.50 17.54
CA ARG A 155 -3.71 -11.68 18.67
C ARG A 155 -4.63 -10.51 19.02
N GLY A 156 -5.61 -10.14 18.19
CA GLY A 156 -6.38 -8.92 18.45
C GLY A 156 -7.89 -9.04 18.26
N PRO A 157 -8.60 -7.92 18.51
CA PRO A 157 -10.04 -7.85 18.40
C PRO A 157 -10.50 -8.02 16.94
N TYR A 158 -11.69 -8.60 16.80
CA TYR A 158 -12.41 -8.68 15.55
C TYR A 158 -13.86 -8.28 15.78
N GLN A 159 -14.38 -7.45 14.88
CA GLN A 159 -15.77 -7.03 14.88
C GLN A 159 -16.30 -7.12 13.45
N ALA A 160 -17.56 -7.52 13.31
CA ALA A 160 -18.25 -7.50 12.04
C ALA A 160 -19.70 -7.06 12.23
N GLU A 161 -20.21 -6.26 11.31
CA GLU A 161 -21.60 -5.87 11.19
C GLU A 161 -22.15 -6.46 9.89
N VAL A 162 -23.32 -7.11 9.97
CA VAL A 162 -23.94 -7.83 8.87
C VAL A 162 -25.35 -7.30 8.69
N HIS A 163 -25.65 -6.90 7.47
CA HIS A 163 -26.97 -6.41 7.05
C HIS A 163 -27.67 -7.54 6.32
N ILE A 164 -28.79 -8.00 6.88
CA ILE A 164 -29.50 -9.22 6.45
C ILE A 164 -30.91 -8.84 6.03
N ALA A 165 -31.30 -9.13 4.79
CA ALA A 165 -32.65 -8.92 4.29
C ALA A 165 -33.66 -9.78 5.09
N ALA A 166 -34.78 -9.17 5.50
CA ALA A 166 -35.74 -9.83 6.38
C ALA A 166 -36.65 -10.86 5.66
N ASP A 167 -36.79 -10.74 4.34
CA ASP A 167 -37.68 -11.57 3.51
C ASP A 167 -37.05 -12.94 3.16
N ASP A 168 -35.77 -12.95 2.79
CA ASP A 168 -35.08 -14.14 2.29
C ASP A 168 -33.76 -14.45 3.01
N PHE A 169 -33.40 -13.68 4.04
CA PHE A 169 -32.14 -13.77 4.78
C PHE A 169 -30.89 -13.56 3.89
N GLY A 170 -31.02 -12.87 2.76
CA GLY A 170 -29.92 -12.43 1.91
C GLY A 170 -28.96 -11.51 2.66
N ILE A 171 -27.65 -11.69 2.43
CA ILE A 171 -26.64 -10.79 2.98
C ILE A 171 -26.50 -9.61 2.02
N LEU A 172 -26.78 -8.39 2.50
CA LEU A 172 -26.71 -7.15 1.72
C LEU A 172 -25.39 -6.43 1.90
N GLN A 173 -24.86 -6.45 3.11
CA GLN A 173 -23.59 -5.82 3.43
C GLN A 173 -22.90 -6.57 4.58
N VAL A 174 -21.58 -6.65 4.50
CA VAL A 174 -20.72 -7.01 5.62
C VAL A 174 -19.67 -5.92 5.77
N GLU A 175 -19.55 -5.37 6.96
CA GLU A 175 -18.43 -4.53 7.36
C GLU A 175 -17.67 -5.24 8.48
N ALA A 176 -16.37 -5.45 8.34
CA ALA A 176 -15.55 -6.10 9.35
C ALA A 176 -14.29 -5.30 9.65
N GLN A 177 -13.92 -5.22 10.92
CA GLN A 177 -12.68 -4.62 11.38
C GLN A 177 -11.86 -5.65 12.15
N GLN A 178 -10.56 -5.74 11.83
CA GLN A 178 -9.61 -6.56 12.55
C GLN A 178 -8.44 -5.71 13.02
N SER A 179 -7.98 -5.95 14.25
CA SER A 179 -6.71 -5.37 14.71
C SER A 179 -5.73 -6.47 15.07
N GLN A 180 -4.46 -6.25 14.77
CA GLN A 180 -3.37 -7.17 15.07
C GLN A 180 -2.20 -6.40 15.66
N HIS A 181 -1.54 -6.99 16.65
CA HIS A 181 -0.35 -6.42 17.27
C HIS A 181 0.77 -7.46 17.29
N TRP A 182 1.99 -7.02 16.99
CA TRP A 182 3.20 -7.82 17.10
C TRP A 182 4.43 -6.94 17.35
N GLY A 183 5.58 -7.56 17.54
CA GLY A 183 6.80 -6.90 18.02
C GLY A 183 6.91 -6.90 19.54
N GLN A 184 8.08 -6.52 20.03
CA GLN A 184 8.41 -6.35 21.45
C GLN A 184 9.28 -5.10 21.60
N ALA A 185 9.25 -4.47 22.77
CA ALA A 185 10.08 -3.29 23.02
C ALA A 185 11.55 -3.54 22.62
N PRO A 186 12.19 -2.58 21.91
CA PRO A 186 11.69 -1.22 21.64
C PRO A 186 10.72 -1.11 20.44
N GLU A 187 10.56 -2.14 19.61
CA GLU A 187 9.78 -2.06 18.37
C GLU A 187 8.37 -2.67 18.49
N ARG A 188 7.35 -1.88 18.15
CA ARG A 188 5.95 -2.34 18.15
C ARG A 188 5.29 -2.07 16.82
N VAL A 189 4.47 -3.01 16.37
CA VAL A 189 3.68 -2.87 15.16
C VAL A 189 2.20 -3.10 15.49
N LEU A 190 1.38 -2.16 15.06
CA LEU A 190 -0.08 -2.25 15.09
C LEU A 190 -0.59 -2.24 13.66
N GLN A 191 -1.47 -3.17 13.32
CA GLN A 191 -2.23 -3.14 12.07
C GLN A 191 -3.72 -3.15 12.37
N VAL A 192 -4.45 -2.23 11.77
CA VAL A 192 -5.91 -2.18 11.82
C VAL A 192 -6.42 -2.20 10.39
N ASP A 193 -7.18 -3.24 10.05
CA ASP A 193 -7.76 -3.41 8.73
C ASP A 193 -9.29 -3.37 8.83
N ARG A 194 -9.93 -2.75 7.85
CA ARG A 194 -11.37 -2.66 7.66
C ARG A 194 -11.73 -3.16 6.27
N PHE A 195 -12.72 -4.03 6.22
CA PHE A 195 -13.23 -4.62 5.00
C PHE A 195 -14.72 -4.33 4.88
N VAL A 196 -15.17 -3.95 3.69
CA VAL A 196 -16.60 -3.83 3.37
C VAL A 196 -16.88 -4.65 2.14
N VAL A 197 -17.95 -5.44 2.16
CA VAL A 197 -18.51 -6.09 0.97
C VAL A 197 -19.99 -5.75 0.91
N ARG A 198 -20.44 -5.24 -0.23
CA ARG A 198 -21.85 -4.98 -0.52
C ARG A 198 -22.32 -5.86 -1.65
N TYR A 199 -23.58 -6.25 -1.57
CA TYR A 199 -24.26 -7.05 -2.57
C TYR A 199 -25.48 -6.31 -3.08
N GLN A 200 -25.77 -6.50 -4.36
CA GLN A 200 -26.99 -6.01 -5.01
C GLN A 200 -27.87 -7.18 -5.42
N ARG A 201 -29.18 -7.01 -5.30
CA ARG A 201 -30.16 -8.01 -5.71
C ARG A 201 -30.43 -7.88 -7.20
N LEU A 202 -30.28 -8.97 -7.95
CA LEU A 202 -30.68 -9.10 -9.35
C LEU A 202 -31.56 -10.34 -9.48
N GLY A 203 -32.87 -10.13 -9.67
CA GLY A 203 -33.85 -11.22 -9.61
C GLY A 203 -33.92 -11.82 -8.20
N ASP A 204 -33.75 -13.13 -8.08
CA ASP A 204 -33.76 -13.89 -6.82
C ASP A 204 -32.36 -14.07 -6.20
N ARG A 205 -31.33 -13.42 -6.75
CA ARG A 205 -29.93 -13.61 -6.33
C ARG A 205 -29.26 -12.30 -5.91
N TYR A 206 -28.31 -12.43 -5.01
CA TYR A 206 -27.42 -11.35 -4.57
C TYR A 206 -26.05 -11.52 -5.21
N PHE A 207 -25.62 -10.49 -5.94
CA PHE A 207 -24.32 -10.42 -6.60
C PHE A 207 -23.44 -9.39 -5.91
N PRO A 208 -22.10 -9.56 -5.92
CA PRO A 208 -21.22 -8.53 -5.42
C PRO A 208 -21.42 -7.21 -6.15
N GLN A 209 -21.43 -6.11 -5.40
CA GLN A 209 -21.57 -4.75 -5.91
C GLN A 209 -20.32 -3.92 -5.64
N PHE A 210 -19.75 -4.07 -4.45
CA PHE A 210 -18.63 -3.26 -4.02
C PHE A 210 -17.79 -3.98 -2.98
N PHE A 211 -16.48 -3.80 -3.07
CA PHE A 211 -15.52 -4.24 -2.08
C PHE A 211 -14.64 -3.08 -1.64
N LEU A 212 -14.33 -3.06 -0.35
CA LEU A 212 -13.34 -2.19 0.27
C LEU A 212 -12.41 -3.03 1.14
N ASN A 213 -11.13 -2.75 1.06
CA ASN A 213 -10.09 -3.20 1.96
C ASN A 213 -9.18 -2.01 2.25
N GLU A 214 -9.31 -1.44 3.45
CA GLU A 214 -8.47 -0.35 3.91
C GLU A 214 -7.78 -0.74 5.21
N GLY A 215 -6.59 -0.21 5.44
CA GLY A 215 -5.92 -0.47 6.69
C GLY A 215 -4.77 0.45 6.96
N ARG A 216 -4.43 0.55 8.24
CA ARG A 216 -3.31 1.34 8.75
C ARG A 216 -2.36 0.43 9.48
N ARG A 217 -1.11 0.42 9.04
CA ARG A 217 0.02 -0.18 9.74
C ARG A 217 0.84 0.91 10.38
N THR A 218 0.99 0.86 11.69
CA THR A 218 1.81 1.79 12.46
C THR A 218 3.00 1.03 13.04
N GLU A 219 4.21 1.49 12.71
CA GLU A 219 5.46 1.04 13.31
C GLU A 219 5.92 2.09 14.32
N GLN A 220 6.20 1.66 15.55
CA GLN A 220 6.65 2.52 16.64
C GLN A 220 7.94 1.99 17.24
N TYR A 221 8.86 2.90 17.52
CA TYR A 221 10.03 2.62 18.34
C TYR A 221 9.91 3.37 19.66
N LEU A 222 10.16 2.65 20.75
CA LEU A 222 10.10 3.16 22.11
C LEU A 222 11.52 3.44 22.63
N ASP A 223 11.69 4.56 23.31
CA ASP A 223 12.92 4.86 24.06
C ASP A 223 13.00 4.04 25.36
N ASP A 224 14.11 4.17 26.09
CA ASP A 224 14.37 3.47 27.35
C ASP A 224 13.37 3.84 28.47
N THR A 225 12.59 4.92 28.29
CA THR A 225 11.51 5.33 29.20
C THR A 225 10.14 4.77 28.79
N GLY A 226 10.08 4.04 27.68
CA GLY A 226 8.86 3.47 27.11
C GLY A 226 8.01 4.46 26.31
N ARG A 227 8.53 5.66 26.01
CA ARG A 227 7.85 6.67 25.17
C ARG A 227 8.22 6.48 23.70
N SER A 228 7.33 6.87 22.78
CA SER A 228 7.61 6.77 21.35
C SER A 228 8.74 7.73 20.97
N ALA A 229 9.90 7.18 20.60
CA ALA A 229 11.02 7.95 20.03
C ALA A 229 10.70 8.35 18.59
N TRP A 230 10.12 7.42 17.82
CA TRP A 230 9.55 7.71 16.52
C TRP A 230 8.35 6.79 16.24
N SER A 231 7.47 7.26 15.33
CA SER A 231 6.35 6.50 14.80
C SER A 231 6.26 6.76 13.30
N ARG A 232 5.97 5.73 12.52
CA ARG A 232 5.70 5.84 11.08
C ARG A 232 4.45 5.05 10.75
N ASP A 233 3.68 5.53 9.79
CA ASP A 233 2.43 4.89 9.39
C ASP A 233 2.38 4.66 7.88
N HIS A 234 1.73 3.55 7.52
CA HIS A 234 1.39 3.21 6.16
C HIS A 234 -0.10 2.90 6.09
N VAL A 235 -0.83 3.73 5.35
CA VAL A 235 -2.26 3.55 5.10
C VAL A 235 -2.44 3.06 3.67
N HIS A 236 -3.23 2.01 3.50
CA HIS A 236 -3.68 1.53 2.20
C HIS A 236 -5.20 1.61 2.11
N HIS A 237 -5.68 1.85 0.90
CA HIS A 237 -7.09 1.78 0.54
C HIS A 237 -7.19 1.08 -0.80
N VAL A 238 -7.95 -0.01 -0.85
CA VAL A 238 -8.23 -0.79 -2.05
C VAL A 238 -9.73 -0.93 -2.18
N SER A 239 -10.27 -0.49 -3.30
CA SER A 239 -11.69 -0.66 -3.62
C SER A 239 -11.88 -1.33 -4.97
N LEU A 240 -12.97 -2.08 -5.08
CA LEU A 240 -13.43 -2.71 -6.31
C LEU A 240 -14.92 -2.45 -6.44
N LEU A 241 -15.28 -1.59 -7.40
CA LEU A 241 -16.66 -1.32 -7.78
C LEU A 241 -17.05 -2.28 -8.91
N VAL A 242 -18.26 -2.85 -8.82
CA VAL A 242 -18.86 -3.62 -9.91
C VAL A 242 -19.78 -2.71 -10.70
N ASN A 243 -19.38 -2.42 -11.92
CA ASN A 243 -20.12 -1.55 -12.82
C ASN A 243 -21.25 -2.33 -13.52
N GLU A 244 -20.99 -3.60 -13.82
CA GLU A 244 -21.94 -4.49 -14.48
C GLU A 244 -21.76 -5.92 -13.99
N VAL A 245 -22.88 -6.58 -13.70
CA VAL A 245 -22.95 -8.03 -13.55
C VAL A 245 -23.38 -8.62 -14.89
N VAL A 246 -22.67 -9.61 -15.38
CA VAL A 246 -22.94 -10.30 -16.65
C VAL A 246 -23.31 -11.76 -16.34
N PRO A 247 -24.59 -12.08 -16.06
CA PRO A 247 -24.99 -13.43 -15.64
C PRO A 247 -24.77 -14.49 -16.70
N VAL A 248 -24.83 -14.11 -17.99
CA VAL A 248 -24.66 -15.00 -19.15
C VAL A 248 -23.87 -14.27 -20.22
N GLY A 249 -23.02 -14.99 -20.95
CA GLY A 249 -22.35 -14.48 -22.16
C GLY A 249 -20.92 -13.98 -21.96
N MET A 250 -20.42 -13.90 -20.72
CA MET A 250 -18.98 -13.79 -20.47
C MET A 250 -18.37 -15.19 -20.50
N HIS A 251 -17.18 -15.32 -21.10
CA HIS A 251 -16.43 -16.58 -21.17
C HIS A 251 -15.17 -16.50 -20.30
N PRO A 252 -14.64 -17.64 -19.83
CA PRO A 252 -13.41 -17.66 -19.05
C PRO A 252 -12.22 -17.07 -19.82
N PHE A 253 -11.36 -16.38 -19.09
CA PHE A 253 -10.11 -15.85 -19.63
C PHE A 253 -8.94 -16.80 -19.36
N LEU A 254 -7.88 -16.72 -20.16
CA LEU A 254 -6.65 -17.48 -19.91
C LEU A 254 -5.81 -16.86 -18.78
N SER A 255 -6.01 -15.58 -18.49
CA SER A 255 -5.21 -14.80 -17.54
C SER A 255 -5.75 -14.82 -16.11
N ARG A 256 -4.82 -14.70 -15.17
CA ARG A 256 -5.07 -14.49 -13.73
C ARG A 256 -4.83 -13.03 -13.36
N GLU A 257 -4.88 -12.71 -12.07
CA GLU A 257 -4.48 -11.40 -11.55
C GLU A 257 -3.11 -10.98 -12.15
N PRO A 258 -3.04 -9.84 -12.84
CA PRO A 258 -1.79 -9.40 -13.46
C PRO A 258 -0.69 -9.15 -12.43
N GLY A 259 0.46 -9.80 -12.63
CA GLY A 259 1.66 -9.53 -11.86
C GLY A 259 2.34 -8.21 -12.28
N GLU A 260 3.43 -7.87 -11.60
CA GLU A 260 4.17 -6.62 -11.81
C GLU A 260 4.53 -6.38 -13.27
N ARG A 261 5.10 -7.39 -13.95
CA ARG A 261 5.47 -7.33 -15.37
C ARG A 261 4.27 -7.15 -16.31
N ALA A 262 3.16 -7.84 -16.06
CA ALA A 262 1.98 -7.70 -16.92
C ALA A 262 1.35 -6.32 -16.77
N LEU A 263 1.27 -5.79 -15.54
CA LEU A 263 0.87 -4.41 -15.29
C LEU A 263 1.88 -3.40 -15.81
N ALA A 264 3.12 -3.83 -16.03
CA ALA A 264 4.19 -2.99 -16.55
C ALA A 264 4.01 -2.75 -18.06
N GLU A 265 3.81 -3.85 -18.77
CA GLU A 265 3.67 -3.87 -20.22
C GLU A 265 2.28 -3.39 -20.68
N ALA A 266 1.34 -3.21 -19.75
CA ALA A 266 -0.01 -2.74 -20.06
C ALA A 266 0.01 -1.30 -20.63
N PRO A 267 -0.57 -1.07 -21.83
CA PRO A 267 -0.60 0.25 -22.42
C PRO A 267 -1.51 1.19 -21.62
N TYR A 268 -1.06 2.43 -21.48
CA TYR A 268 -1.88 3.52 -20.96
C TYR A 268 -2.61 4.21 -22.11
N ASP A 269 -3.95 4.18 -22.09
CA ASP A 269 -4.80 4.90 -23.05
C ASP A 269 -5.48 6.12 -22.38
N PRO A 270 -4.97 7.34 -22.59
CA PRO A 270 -5.57 8.54 -22.01
C PRO A 270 -7.01 8.78 -22.49
N ALA A 271 -7.35 8.45 -23.74
CA ALA A 271 -8.70 8.67 -24.27
C ALA A 271 -9.74 7.76 -23.59
N PHE A 272 -9.35 6.52 -23.27
CA PHE A 272 -10.17 5.66 -22.42
C PHE A 272 -10.44 6.35 -21.07
N TRP A 273 -9.39 6.79 -20.38
CA TRP A 273 -9.48 7.36 -19.03
C TRP A 273 -10.20 8.70 -18.97
N ASP A 274 -10.12 9.51 -20.02
CA ASP A 274 -10.87 10.77 -20.13
C ASP A 274 -12.38 10.53 -20.26
N SER A 275 -12.77 9.38 -20.81
CA SER A 275 -14.18 8.97 -20.98
C SER A 275 -14.73 8.08 -19.86
N TYR A 276 -13.86 7.57 -18.97
CA TYR A 276 -14.22 6.57 -17.97
C TYR A 276 -14.69 7.23 -16.67
N THR A 277 -16.00 7.50 -16.57
CA THR A 277 -16.63 8.34 -15.54
C THR A 277 -17.00 7.63 -14.25
N GLU A 278 -16.23 6.62 -13.81
CA GLU A 278 -16.50 5.93 -12.53
C GLU A 278 -16.11 6.76 -11.30
N LEU A 279 -15.40 7.87 -11.52
CA LEU A 279 -14.95 8.78 -10.48
C LEU A 279 -15.39 10.21 -10.78
N ALA A 280 -16.23 10.77 -9.92
CA ALA A 280 -16.42 12.21 -9.86
C ALA A 280 -15.25 12.86 -9.13
N ALA A 281 -14.82 14.05 -9.55
CA ALA A 281 -13.82 14.82 -8.82
C ALA A 281 -14.36 15.18 -7.42
N THR A 282 -13.84 14.51 -6.39
CA THR A 282 -14.10 14.84 -4.99
C THR A 282 -12.89 15.55 -4.37
N PRO A 283 -13.02 16.23 -3.21
CA PRO A 283 -11.87 16.81 -2.52
C PRO A 283 -10.76 15.80 -2.21
N LEU A 284 -11.11 14.53 -1.99
CA LEU A 284 -10.15 13.45 -1.81
C LEU A 284 -9.38 13.15 -3.10
N GLU A 285 -10.09 13.10 -4.24
CA GLU A 285 -9.49 12.90 -5.57
C GLU A 285 -8.47 13.98 -5.89
N THR A 286 -8.86 15.24 -5.68
CA THR A 286 -7.99 16.39 -5.91
C THR A 286 -6.73 16.29 -5.06
N ARG A 287 -6.85 15.96 -3.77
CA ARG A 287 -5.70 15.82 -2.87
C ARG A 287 -4.76 14.68 -3.29
N ILE A 288 -5.30 13.53 -3.68
CA ILE A 288 -4.49 12.39 -4.16
C ILE A 288 -3.70 12.83 -5.41
N ALA A 289 -4.37 13.49 -6.35
CA ALA A 289 -3.74 13.97 -7.57
C ALA A 289 -2.64 15.01 -7.29
N GLU A 290 -2.90 15.98 -6.41
CA GLU A 290 -1.93 17.02 -6.00
C GLU A 290 -0.68 16.41 -5.35
N ASP A 291 -0.84 15.53 -4.35
CA ASP A 291 0.27 14.90 -3.63
C ASP A 291 1.17 14.08 -4.57
N LEU A 292 0.57 13.37 -5.52
CA LEU A 292 1.28 12.58 -6.52
C LEU A 292 1.94 13.45 -7.58
N ALA A 293 1.24 14.48 -8.05
CA ALA A 293 1.71 15.40 -9.10
C ALA A 293 2.82 16.34 -8.61
N ALA A 294 3.00 16.51 -7.29
CA ALA A 294 3.98 17.40 -6.69
C ALA A 294 5.44 17.15 -7.12
N ARG A 295 5.75 15.95 -7.63
CA ARG A 295 7.10 15.59 -8.12
C ARG A 295 7.16 15.56 -9.65
N ILE A 296 6.21 14.85 -10.26
CA ILE A 296 6.09 14.64 -11.70
C ILE A 296 4.61 14.72 -12.03
N PRO A 297 4.17 15.45 -13.08
CA PRO A 297 2.77 15.49 -13.47
C PRO A 297 2.15 14.09 -13.60
N LEU A 298 0.95 13.89 -13.07
CA LEU A 298 0.34 12.56 -12.99
C LEU A 298 0.15 11.90 -14.37
N ALA A 299 -0.23 12.68 -15.39
CA ALA A 299 -0.32 12.21 -16.76
C ALA A 299 1.02 11.68 -17.31
N GLN A 300 2.14 12.33 -16.93
CA GLN A 300 3.47 11.86 -17.28
C GLN A 300 3.78 10.56 -16.54
N GLN A 301 3.43 10.45 -15.25
CA GLN A 301 3.60 9.19 -14.50
C GLN A 301 2.85 8.03 -15.15
N PHE A 302 1.63 8.25 -15.63
CA PHE A 302 0.85 7.22 -16.33
C PHE A 302 1.45 6.81 -17.67
N ALA A 303 2.05 7.74 -18.40
CA ALA A 303 2.69 7.48 -19.69
C ALA A 303 4.08 6.83 -19.58
N LEU A 304 4.75 6.98 -18.44
CA LEU A 304 6.02 6.30 -18.16
C LEU A 304 5.74 4.82 -17.98
N LYS A 305 5.98 4.03 -19.04
CA LYS A 305 5.86 2.56 -19.10
C LYS A 305 5.79 1.97 -17.70
N ALA A 306 4.59 1.58 -17.31
CA ALA A 306 4.38 0.94 -16.03
C ALA A 306 5.46 -0.15 -15.86
N GLY A 307 6.05 -0.30 -14.67
CA GLY A 307 6.96 -1.39 -14.27
C GLY A 307 8.24 -1.70 -15.10
N GLY A 308 8.72 -0.83 -15.98
CA GLY A 308 10.14 -0.84 -16.39
C GLY A 308 11.00 -0.01 -15.43
N PRO A 309 12.35 -0.14 -15.44
CA PRO A 309 13.18 0.89 -14.82
C PRO A 309 12.78 2.25 -15.42
N PHE A 310 12.64 3.28 -14.58
CA PHE A 310 12.39 4.65 -15.03
C PHE A 310 13.28 4.96 -16.25
N PRO A 311 12.77 5.68 -17.27
CA PRO A 311 13.65 6.34 -18.21
C PRO A 311 14.78 7.03 -17.43
N PRO A 312 16.05 6.87 -17.83
CA PRO A 312 17.19 7.38 -17.08
C PRO A 312 17.04 8.83 -16.62
N GLU A 313 16.42 9.68 -17.45
CA GLU A 313 16.15 11.09 -17.18
C GLU A 313 15.16 11.30 -16.03
N VAL A 314 14.12 10.46 -15.95
CA VAL A 314 13.11 10.53 -14.89
C VAL A 314 13.70 10.02 -13.58
N GLN A 315 14.49 8.95 -13.62
CA GLN A 315 15.23 8.49 -12.44
C GLN A 315 16.10 9.62 -11.89
N ASP A 316 16.81 10.36 -12.75
CA ASP A 316 17.64 11.47 -12.33
C ASP A 316 16.82 12.58 -11.68
N GLN A 317 15.69 12.98 -12.26
CA GLN A 317 14.78 13.98 -11.68
C GLN A 317 14.30 13.55 -10.28
N LEU A 318 13.90 12.28 -10.13
CA LEU A 318 13.47 11.74 -8.84
C LEU A 318 14.60 11.73 -7.82
N SER A 319 15.81 11.34 -8.25
CA SER A 319 17.00 11.32 -7.40
C SER A 319 17.46 12.72 -6.98
N GLU A 320 17.27 13.73 -7.83
CA GLU A 320 17.52 15.13 -7.48
C GLU A 320 16.52 15.63 -6.41
N VAL A 321 15.22 15.39 -6.60
CA VAL A 321 14.20 15.72 -5.60
C VAL A 321 14.45 14.96 -4.28
N GLN A 322 14.86 13.69 -4.37
CA GLN A 322 15.20 12.89 -3.20
C GLN A 322 16.43 13.42 -2.48
N LEU A 323 17.48 13.80 -3.21
CA LEU A 323 18.69 14.38 -2.62
C LEU A 323 18.36 15.68 -1.90
N GLN A 324 17.60 16.59 -2.51
CA GLN A 324 17.19 17.85 -1.86
C GLN A 324 16.47 17.60 -0.53
N ARG A 325 15.59 16.60 -0.47
CA ARG A 325 14.90 16.23 0.78
C ARG A 325 15.82 15.61 1.82
N LEU A 326 16.74 14.76 1.39
CA LEU A 326 17.76 14.19 2.28
C LEU A 326 18.59 15.33 2.88
N LEU A 327 19.11 16.23 2.05
CA LEU A 327 19.84 17.40 2.50
C LEU A 327 19.03 18.25 3.48
N GLN A 328 17.74 18.51 3.20
CA GLN A 328 16.84 19.21 4.13
C GLN A 328 16.68 18.48 5.47
N SER A 329 16.57 17.14 5.49
CA SER A 329 16.51 16.35 6.73
C SER A 329 17.83 16.36 7.50
N HIS A 330 18.93 16.62 6.80
CA HIS A 330 20.27 16.81 7.35
C HIS A 330 20.61 18.30 7.55
N ARG A 331 19.62 19.21 7.58
CA ARG A 331 19.89 20.64 7.79
C ARG A 331 20.48 20.89 9.18
N GLY A 332 21.57 21.66 9.23
CA GLY A 332 22.29 21.91 10.48
C GLY A 332 23.32 20.84 10.84
N GLN A 333 23.51 19.82 10.00
CA GLN A 333 24.59 18.84 10.13
C GLN A 333 25.37 18.69 8.82
N PRO A 334 26.69 18.44 8.88
CA PRO A 334 27.48 18.14 7.70
C PRO A 334 26.99 16.86 7.00
N VAL A 335 27.19 16.78 5.68
CA VAL A 335 26.78 15.63 4.87
C VAL A 335 27.90 15.22 3.93
N LEU A 336 28.21 13.92 3.88
CA LEU A 336 29.10 13.34 2.87
C LEU A 336 28.26 12.59 1.83
N LEU A 337 28.33 13.06 0.59
CA LEU A 337 27.79 12.37 -0.57
C LEU A 337 28.85 11.41 -1.11
N VAL A 338 28.45 10.16 -1.32
CA VAL A 338 29.33 9.07 -1.78
C VAL A 338 28.81 8.55 -3.11
N PHE A 339 29.40 8.99 -4.22
CA PHE A 339 29.10 8.47 -5.55
C PHE A 339 29.86 7.17 -5.81
N TRP A 340 29.15 6.10 -6.19
CA TRP A 340 29.71 4.74 -6.29
C TRP A 340 28.96 3.90 -7.34
N ASP A 341 29.47 2.72 -7.66
CA ASP A 341 28.71 1.70 -8.41
C ASP A 341 29.00 0.28 -7.89
N ALA A 342 28.26 -0.72 -8.39
CA ALA A 342 28.41 -2.11 -7.99
C ALA A 342 29.76 -2.74 -8.40
N SER A 343 30.41 -2.20 -9.44
CA SER A 343 31.68 -2.68 -9.98
C SER A 343 32.87 -2.27 -9.11
N TYR A 344 32.72 -1.18 -8.35
CA TYR A 344 33.77 -0.68 -7.47
C TYR A 344 34.20 -1.74 -6.44
N ALA A 345 35.42 -2.25 -6.62
CA ALA A 345 35.87 -3.52 -6.06
C ALA A 345 36.01 -3.49 -4.53
N LEU A 346 36.44 -2.39 -3.91
CA LEU A 346 36.54 -2.26 -2.45
C LEU A 346 37.00 -0.85 -2.05
N GLY A 347 36.19 -0.15 -1.25
CA GLY A 347 36.57 1.03 -0.44
C GLY A 347 35.67 1.23 0.80
N LEU A 348 34.78 0.27 1.06
CA LEU A 348 33.80 0.32 2.16
C LEU A 348 34.44 0.34 3.56
N ARG A 349 35.65 -0.22 3.72
CA ARG A 349 36.39 -0.15 4.99
C ARG A 349 36.75 1.30 5.34
N ASP A 350 37.05 2.12 4.34
CA ASP A 350 37.46 3.49 4.53
C ASP A 350 36.25 4.42 4.76
N LEU A 351 35.11 4.14 4.12
CA LEU A 351 33.84 4.81 4.44
C LEU A 351 33.30 4.46 5.84
N LEU A 352 33.48 3.20 6.28
CA LEU A 352 33.20 2.80 7.66
C LEU A 352 34.20 3.39 8.66
N ARG A 353 35.45 3.64 8.24
CA ARG A 353 36.44 4.39 9.05
C ARG A 353 36.02 5.84 9.24
N VAL A 354 35.54 6.52 8.19
CA VAL A 354 34.98 7.88 8.29
C VAL A 354 33.83 7.91 9.29
N ARG A 355 32.88 6.96 9.18
CA ARG A 355 31.80 6.81 10.17
C ARG A 355 32.33 6.61 11.60
N LYS A 356 33.29 5.70 11.80
CA LYS A 356 33.88 5.42 13.13
C LYS A 356 34.70 6.60 13.69
N LEU A 357 35.41 7.34 12.84
CA LEU A 357 36.13 8.56 13.21
C LEU A 357 35.15 9.59 13.76
N ILE A 358 34.02 9.75 13.09
CA ILE A 358 32.99 10.74 13.42
C ILE A 358 32.20 10.33 14.66
N GLU A 359 31.81 9.05 14.77
CA GLU A 359 31.17 8.50 15.98
C GLU A 359 32.11 8.55 17.20
N GLY A 360 33.43 8.43 17.00
CA GLY A 360 34.45 8.47 18.04
C GLY A 360 34.78 9.87 18.58
N GLN A 361 34.42 10.95 17.87
CA GLN A 361 34.73 12.33 18.24
C GLN A 361 33.61 13.05 19.02
N GLY A 362 32.50 12.37 19.35
CA GLY A 362 31.41 12.96 20.15
C GLY A 362 30.61 14.08 19.46
N ALA A 363 30.84 14.30 18.17
CA ALA A 363 30.14 15.31 17.36
C ALA A 363 28.71 14.88 17.01
N GLN A 364 27.80 15.85 16.88
CA GLN A 364 26.44 15.61 16.38
C GLN A 364 26.50 15.24 14.89
N GLY A 365 26.58 13.93 14.60
CA GLY A 365 26.18 13.24 13.37
C GLY A 365 26.66 13.78 12.01
N LEU A 366 27.49 13.03 11.29
CA LEU A 366 27.67 13.22 9.84
C LEU A 366 26.58 12.45 9.08
N GLY A 367 25.82 13.15 8.23
CA GLY A 367 24.91 12.50 7.28
C GLY A 367 25.70 11.77 6.18
N LEU A 368 25.35 10.51 5.90
CA LEU A 368 25.94 9.73 4.81
C LEU A 368 24.88 9.41 3.76
N VAL A 369 25.08 9.92 2.54
CA VAL A 369 24.18 9.67 1.41
C VAL A 369 24.94 8.99 0.28
N PHE A 370 24.55 7.76 -0.05
CA PHE A 370 25.15 6.96 -1.11
C PHE A 370 24.42 7.16 -2.43
N ILE A 371 25.15 7.56 -3.46
CA ILE A 371 24.64 7.88 -4.79
C ILE A 371 25.18 6.86 -5.78
N SER A 372 24.36 5.88 -6.16
CA SER A 372 24.77 4.88 -7.14
C SER A 372 24.73 5.44 -8.56
N LEU A 373 25.78 5.15 -9.33
CA LEU A 373 25.89 5.40 -10.76
C LEU A 373 25.51 4.16 -11.60
N ASP A 374 25.05 3.09 -10.95
CA ASP A 374 24.59 1.88 -11.64
C ASP A 374 23.37 2.21 -12.50
N GLN A 375 23.49 1.99 -13.81
CA GLN A 375 22.37 2.13 -14.74
C GLN A 375 21.33 1.00 -14.55
N ASN A 376 21.75 -0.15 -14.02
CA ASN A 376 20.90 -1.29 -13.70
C ASN A 376 20.47 -1.28 -12.22
N ALA A 377 19.16 -1.19 -11.99
CA ALA A 377 18.59 -1.13 -10.64
C ALA A 377 18.78 -2.43 -9.84
N ASP A 378 18.72 -3.60 -10.47
CA ASP A 378 18.89 -4.89 -9.80
C ASP A 378 20.33 -5.09 -9.34
N SER A 379 21.30 -4.68 -10.16
CA SER A 379 22.72 -4.67 -9.81
C SER A 379 22.98 -3.82 -8.57
N TRP A 380 22.42 -2.60 -8.54
CA TRP A 380 22.50 -1.68 -7.40
C TRP A 380 21.88 -2.28 -6.12
N GLN A 381 20.63 -2.77 -6.20
CA GLN A 381 19.95 -3.36 -5.05
C GLN A 381 20.68 -4.60 -4.51
N THR A 382 21.15 -5.45 -5.40
CA THR A 382 21.94 -6.63 -5.05
C THR A 382 23.24 -6.22 -4.35
N ALA A 383 23.91 -5.18 -4.85
CA ALA A 383 25.12 -4.65 -4.24
C ALA A 383 24.87 -4.10 -2.84
N ILE A 384 23.81 -3.32 -2.61
CA ILE A 384 23.44 -2.81 -1.27
C ILE A 384 23.26 -3.97 -0.28
N ARG A 385 22.50 -5.00 -0.65
CA ARG A 385 22.23 -6.17 0.23
C ARG A 385 23.51 -6.94 0.51
N LYS A 386 24.26 -7.31 -0.53
CA LYS A 386 25.50 -8.09 -0.42
C LYS A 386 26.55 -7.37 0.43
N ARG A 387 26.56 -6.03 0.38
CA ARG A 387 27.52 -5.16 1.07
C ARG A 387 27.00 -4.60 2.41
N ARG A 388 25.82 -5.02 2.87
CA ARG A 388 25.19 -4.61 4.15
C ARG A 388 25.02 -3.09 4.32
N LEU A 389 24.67 -2.40 3.24
CA LEU A 389 24.51 -0.95 3.24
C LEU A 389 23.08 -0.47 3.54
N LEU A 390 22.16 -1.37 3.86
CA LEU A 390 20.72 -1.08 4.04
C LEU A 390 20.40 -0.03 5.10
N ALA A 391 21.33 0.27 6.02
CA ALA A 391 21.15 1.23 7.11
C ALA A 391 21.44 2.69 6.73
N PHE A 392 21.87 2.97 5.50
CA PHE A 392 22.21 4.32 5.03
C PHE A 392 21.17 4.87 4.05
N ASP A 393 21.24 6.17 3.78
CA ASP A 393 20.45 6.80 2.73
C ASP A 393 21.04 6.47 1.36
N HIS A 394 20.20 6.04 0.41
CA HIS A 394 20.63 5.70 -0.96
C HIS A 394 19.76 6.37 -2.02
N LEU A 395 20.39 6.73 -3.13
CA LEU A 395 19.75 7.10 -4.40
C LEU A 395 20.53 6.51 -5.58
N ARG A 396 19.94 6.51 -6.77
CA ARG A 396 20.54 5.94 -7.99
C ARG A 396 20.31 6.88 -9.16
N LEU A 397 21.36 7.24 -9.87
CA LEU A 397 21.27 8.05 -11.08
C LEU A 397 21.02 7.15 -12.28
N GLY A 398 19.94 7.42 -13.00
CA GLY A 398 19.52 6.60 -14.14
C GLY A 398 20.53 6.64 -15.28
N ARG A 399 21.09 7.82 -15.55
CA ARG A 399 22.15 8.01 -16.56
C ARG A 399 23.57 7.77 -16.00
N GLY A 400 23.69 7.30 -14.76
CA GLY A 400 24.97 7.13 -14.09
C GLY A 400 25.76 8.43 -14.06
N GLN A 401 27.03 8.38 -14.48
CA GLN A 401 27.91 9.55 -14.51
C GLN A 401 27.44 10.67 -15.46
N ALA A 402 26.65 10.33 -16.49
CA ALA A 402 26.10 11.31 -17.43
C ALA A 402 24.87 12.07 -16.88
N ALA A 403 24.40 11.74 -15.67
CA ALA A 403 23.28 12.42 -15.05
C ALA A 403 23.65 13.88 -14.68
N PRO A 404 22.73 14.86 -14.85
CA PRO A 404 22.96 16.26 -14.50
C PRO A 404 23.46 16.45 -13.08
N LEU A 405 22.94 15.67 -12.13
CA LEU A 405 23.38 15.72 -10.74
C LEU A 405 24.86 15.33 -10.57
N ALA A 406 25.31 14.28 -11.26
CA ALA A 406 26.72 13.89 -11.25
C ALA A 406 27.60 14.97 -11.88
N GLN A 407 27.11 15.64 -12.93
CA GLN A 407 27.82 16.75 -13.59
C GLN A 407 27.92 17.99 -12.69
N VAL A 408 26.86 18.33 -11.94
CA VAL A 408 26.86 19.44 -10.96
C VAL A 408 27.96 19.25 -9.91
N TYR A 409 28.17 18.02 -9.45
CA TYR A 409 29.20 17.69 -8.47
C TYR A 409 30.56 17.31 -9.08
N GLY A 410 30.72 17.46 -10.40
CA GLY A 410 31.99 17.23 -11.09
C GLY A 410 32.50 15.79 -10.98
N VAL A 411 31.60 14.80 -10.91
CA VAL A 411 31.95 13.38 -10.69
C VAL A 411 32.80 12.86 -11.86
N GLY A 412 34.10 12.67 -11.60
CA GLY A 412 35.09 12.23 -12.59
C GLY A 412 35.42 10.74 -12.56
N GLY A 413 35.17 10.07 -11.45
CA GLY A 413 35.53 8.67 -11.21
C GLY A 413 34.71 8.04 -10.07
N ILE A 414 35.10 6.85 -9.63
CA ILE A 414 34.46 6.15 -8.51
C ILE A 414 35.51 5.55 -7.56
N PRO A 415 35.39 5.78 -6.23
CA PRO A 415 34.32 6.52 -5.58
C PRO A 415 34.60 8.02 -5.67
N TRP A 416 33.55 8.82 -5.87
CA TRP A 416 33.66 10.27 -5.81
C TRP A 416 32.95 10.77 -4.57
N LEU A 417 33.63 11.60 -3.79
CA LEU A 417 33.17 12.06 -2.50
C LEU A 417 32.95 13.56 -2.55
N VAL A 418 31.85 14.02 -1.95
CA VAL A 418 31.55 15.44 -1.79
C VAL A 418 31.16 15.69 -0.35
N LEU A 419 31.95 16.51 0.35
CA LEU A 419 31.65 16.95 1.71
C LEU A 419 30.92 18.29 1.68
N LEU A 420 29.80 18.34 2.38
CA LEU A 420 28.97 19.50 2.57
C LEU A 420 29.02 19.94 4.04
N ASP A 421 29.08 21.24 4.29
CA ASP A 421 28.93 21.80 5.63
C ASP A 421 27.46 21.77 6.12
N ALA A 422 27.21 22.22 7.36
CA ALA A 422 25.87 22.30 7.96
C ALA A 422 24.90 23.23 7.21
N ARG A 423 25.42 24.12 6.34
CA ARG A 423 24.67 25.01 5.46
C ARG A 423 24.49 24.43 4.05
N GLN A 424 24.93 23.18 3.85
CA GLN A 424 24.90 22.44 2.59
C GLN A 424 25.78 23.05 1.48
N ALA A 425 26.77 23.86 1.85
CA ALA A 425 27.78 24.34 0.91
C ALA A 425 28.86 23.26 0.71
N VAL A 426 29.30 23.09 -0.53
CA VAL A 426 30.41 22.17 -0.85
C VAL A 426 31.70 22.72 -0.23
N VAL A 427 32.28 21.97 0.70
CA VAL A 427 33.58 22.30 1.30
C VAL A 427 34.72 21.51 0.67
N TRP A 428 34.42 20.31 0.15
CA TRP A 428 35.43 19.47 -0.49
C TRP A 428 34.80 18.50 -1.49
N THR A 429 35.54 18.19 -2.56
CA THR A 429 35.17 17.20 -3.57
C THR A 429 36.42 16.49 -4.10
N GLY A 430 36.34 15.18 -4.33
CA GLY A 430 37.47 14.44 -4.89
C GLY A 430 37.24 12.94 -5.05
N GLU A 431 38.19 12.28 -5.71
CA GLU A 431 38.21 10.83 -5.86
C GLU A 431 38.83 10.17 -4.61
N GLY A 432 38.14 9.20 -4.01
CA GLY A 432 38.58 8.55 -2.78
C GLY A 432 38.53 9.47 -1.56
N LEU A 433 39.06 9.01 -0.42
CA LEU A 433 39.21 9.86 0.77
C LEU A 433 40.45 10.74 0.65
N PRO A 434 40.40 11.97 1.20
CA PRO A 434 41.61 12.77 1.34
C PRO A 434 42.58 12.10 2.35
N PRO A 435 43.88 12.43 2.28
CA PRO A 435 44.86 12.05 3.31
C PRO A 435 44.38 12.40 4.72
N SER A 436 44.79 11.62 5.74
CA SER A 436 44.25 11.73 7.10
C SER A 436 44.35 13.12 7.72
N ASP A 437 45.47 13.81 7.51
CA ASP A 437 45.72 15.17 7.96
C ASP A 437 44.75 16.19 7.32
N GLN A 438 44.47 16.01 6.04
CA GLN A 438 43.47 16.82 5.34
C GLN A 438 42.05 16.46 5.77
N LEU A 439 41.77 15.17 6.02
CA LEU A 439 40.47 14.72 6.51
C LEU A 439 40.15 15.32 7.88
N ASP A 440 41.09 15.28 8.82
CA ASP A 440 40.91 15.83 10.16
C ASP A 440 40.63 17.36 10.08
N TYR A 441 41.40 18.08 9.27
CA TYR A 441 41.18 19.50 9.02
C TYR A 441 39.79 19.80 8.42
N LEU A 442 39.35 19.00 7.45
CA LEU A 442 38.03 19.16 6.83
C LEU A 442 36.89 18.89 7.83
N LEU A 443 37.07 17.89 8.69
CA LEU A 443 36.09 17.56 9.74
C LEU A 443 36.02 18.68 10.78
N GLU A 444 37.15 19.20 11.25
CA GLU A 444 37.18 20.39 12.14
C GLU A 444 36.41 21.56 11.51
N GLN A 445 36.66 21.87 10.23
CA GLN A 445 35.99 22.98 9.56
C GLN A 445 34.47 22.87 9.50
N VAL A 446 33.92 21.67 9.30
CA VAL A 446 32.48 21.47 9.16
C VAL A 446 31.77 21.32 10.51
N PHE A 447 32.48 20.97 11.58
CA PHE A 447 31.91 20.84 12.92
C PHE A 447 32.13 22.07 13.82
N GLU A 448 33.13 22.92 13.56
CA GLU A 448 33.39 24.14 14.36
C GLU A 448 32.63 25.38 13.90
N LYS A 449 32.05 25.39 12.70
CA LYS A 449 31.31 26.55 12.17
C LYS A 449 29.80 26.39 12.39
N PRO A 450 29.16 27.23 13.24
CA PRO A 450 27.71 27.26 13.40
C PRO A 450 26.96 27.83 12.19
#